data_AF-A0A916K9H0-F1
#
_entry.id   AF-A0A916K9H0-F1
#
_cell.length_a   1.000
_cell.length_b   1.000
_cell.length_c   1.000
_cell.angle_alpha   90.00
_cell.angle_beta   90.00
_cell.angle_gamma   90.00
#
_symmetry.space_group_name_H-M   'P 1'
#
loop_
_entity.id
_entity.type
_entity.pdbx_description
1 polymer ?
#
loop_
_entity_poly.entity_id
_entity_poly.type
_entity_poly.pdbx_seq_one_letter_code
_entity_poly.pdbx_strand_id
1 'polypeptide(L)' 'MDFEARYTWTLPLVAAWIKRQFGVTMSVRGISAMLKRMNISFTKATYTLAKADEQAQAFFRKYTFA' A
#
# COMPACT_ATOMS: atom_id res chain seq x y z
N MET A 1 -14.43 3.06 -10.36
CA MET A 1 -14.34 3.83 -9.10
C MET A 1 -12.92 3.68 -8.58
N ASP A 2 -12.11 4.70 -8.80
CA ASP A 2 -10.74 4.75 -8.29
C ASP A 2 -10.76 4.76 -6.77
N PHE A 3 -10.19 3.72 -6.16
CA PHE A 3 -9.86 3.76 -4.75
C PHE A 3 -8.68 4.70 -4.60
N GLU A 4 -8.93 5.99 -4.33
CA GLU A 4 -7.90 6.89 -3.85
C GLU A 4 -7.31 6.30 -2.57
N ALA A 5 -6.11 5.73 -2.71
CA ALA A 5 -5.30 5.27 -1.59
C ALA A 5 -4.88 6.51 -0.79
N ARG A 6 -5.78 6.97 0.09
CA ARG A 6 -5.80 8.36 0.54
C ARG A 6 -4.56 8.77 1.33
N TYR A 7 -3.71 7.86 1.79
CA TYR A 7 -2.33 8.16 2.20
C TYR A 7 -1.43 6.92 2.06
N THR A 8 -0.82 6.72 0.89
CA THR A 8 0.27 5.74 0.72
C THR A 8 1.54 6.27 1.38
N TRP A 9 1.69 6.01 2.69
CA TRP A 9 2.97 6.17 3.39
C TRP A 9 3.99 5.14 2.86
N THR A 10 4.51 5.41 1.67
CA THR A 10 5.53 4.59 1.04
C THR A 10 6.87 4.79 1.74
N LEU A 11 7.72 3.77 1.75
CA LEU A 11 9.06 3.86 2.36
C LEU A 11 9.90 5.05 1.83
N PRO A 12 9.85 5.41 0.53
CA PRO A 12 10.53 6.62 0.02
C PRO A 12 9.95 7.91 0.59
N LEU A 13 8.63 8.00 0.79
CA LEU A 13 7.99 9.17 1.39
C LEU A 13 8.42 9.35 2.84
N VAL A 14 8.47 8.25 3.60
CA VAL A 14 9.01 8.24 4.97
C VAL A 14 10.47 8.67 4.98
N ALA A 15 11.28 8.23 4.01
CA ALA A 15 12.68 8.64 3.88
C ALA A 15 12.82 10.15 3.68
N ALA A 16 12.03 10.72 2.78
CA ALA A 16 12.02 12.15 2.50
C ALA A 16 11.58 12.95 3.73
N TRP A 17 10.57 12.46 4.46
CA TRP A 17 10.11 13.09 5.70
C TRP A 17 11.17 13.07 6.80
N ILE A 18 11.85 11.93 7.02
CA ILE A 18 12.93 11.82 8.01
C ILE A 18 14.07 12.79 7.69
N LYS A 19 14.47 12.85 6.40
CA LYS A 19 15.51 13.80 5.96
C LYS A 19 15.10 15.24 6.23
N ARG A 20 13.85 15.60 5.98
CA ARG A 20 13.34 16.96 6.21
C ARG A 20 13.25 17.32 7.69
N GLN A 21 12.82 16.39 8.55
CA GLN A 21 12.59 16.68 9.97
C GLN A 21 13.84 16.54 10.84
N PHE A 22 14.70 15.57 10.52
CA PHE A 22 15.85 15.22 11.36
C PHE A 22 17.20 15.42 10.66
N GLY A 23 17.23 15.75 9.37
CA GLY A 23 18.47 15.88 8.60
C GLY A 23 19.17 14.54 8.34
N VAL A 24 18.59 13.42 8.75
CA VAL A 24 19.20 12.09 8.64
C VAL A 24 18.82 11.45 7.30
N THR A 25 19.82 10.94 6.59
CA THR A 25 19.59 10.13 5.37
C THR A 25 19.64 8.65 5.73
N MET A 26 18.55 7.94 5.48
CA MET A 26 18.45 6.50 5.71
C MET A 26 18.12 5.77 4.41
N SER A 27 18.62 4.54 4.29
CA SER A 27 18.22 3.66 3.20
C SER A 27 16.78 3.17 3.39
N VAL A 28 16.09 2.86 2.29
CA VAL A 28 14.74 2.28 2.30
C VAL A 28 14.66 1.01 3.17
N ARG A 29 15.72 0.19 3.14
CA ARG A 29 15.83 -1.03 3.97
C ARG A 29 15.98 -0.69 5.45
N GLY A 30 16.76 0.33 5.79
CA GLY A 30 16.90 0.83 7.16
C GLY A 30 15.58 1.36 7.72
N ILE A 31 14.81 2.08 6.90
CA ILE A 31 13.49 2.59 7.25
C ILE A 31 12.49 1.45 7.45
N SER A 32 12.46 0.46 6.55
CA SER A 32 11.63 -0.74 6.71
C SER A 32 11.92 -1.48 8.03
N ALA A 33 13.21 -1.68 8.36
CA ALA A 33 13.61 -2.30 9.62
C ALA A 33 13.26 -1.45 10.85
N MET A 34 13.42 -0.13 10.76
CA MET A 34 13.06 0.81 11.82
C MET A 34 11.55 0.78 12.09
N LEU A 35 10.72 0.86 11.05
CA LEU A 35 9.26 0.80 11.16
C LEU A 35 8.81 -0.53 11.77
N LYS A 36 9.42 -1.65 11.37
CA LYS A 36 9.17 -2.96 11.97
C LYS A 36 9.49 -3.00 13.47
N ARG A 37 10.60 -2.37 13.90
CA ARG A 37 10.98 -2.28 15.32
C ARG A 37 10.04 -1.39 16.14
N MET A 38 9.48 -0.36 15.52
CA MET A 38 8.47 0.53 16.12
C MET A 38 7.06 -0.08 16.11
N ASN A 39 6.93 -1.36 15.73
CA ASN A 39 5.66 -2.06 15.59
C ASN A 39 4.69 -1.40 14.58
N ILE A 40 5.22 -0.64 13.63
CA ILE A 40 4.47 -0.05 12.52
C ILE A 40 4.54 -1.05 11.36
N SER A 41 3.63 -2.03 11.38
CA SER A 41 3.52 -3.00 10.31
C SER A 41 2.71 -2.43 9.16
N PHE A 42 3.39 -2.15 8.05
CA PHE A 42 2.74 -1.80 6.78
C PHE A 42 2.18 -3.08 6.18
N THR A 43 0.95 -3.40 6.55
CA THR A 43 0.22 -4.48 5.89
C THR A 43 -0.46 -3.83 4.70
N LYS A 44 -0.08 -4.21 3.47
CA LYS A 44 -0.87 -3.86 2.29
C LYS A 44 -2.28 -4.35 2.61
N ALA A 45 -3.26 -3.44 2.66
CA ALA A 45 -4.65 -3.83 2.82
C ALA A 45 -5.00 -4.61 1.54
N THR A 46 -4.84 -5.93 1.59
CA THR A 46 -5.45 -6.82 0.63
C THR A 46 -6.93 -6.72 0.96
N TYR A 47 -7.63 -5.82 0.27
CA TYR A 47 -9.06 -5.87 0.19
C TYR A 47 -9.40 -7.18 -0.53
N THR A 48 -9.39 -8.28 0.21
CA THR A 48 -10.12 -9.47 -0.20
C THR A 48 -11.57 -9.00 -0.21
N LEU A 49 -12.12 -8.80 -1.40
CA LEU A 49 -13.52 -8.44 -1.59
C LEU A 49 -14.37 -9.59 -1.04
N ALA A 50 -14.62 -9.58 0.27
CA ALA A 50 -15.45 -10.57 0.96
C ALA A 50 -16.92 -10.54 0.48
N LYS A 51 -17.27 -9.57 -0.38
CA LYS A 51 -18.57 -9.40 -1.03
C LYS A 51 -18.47 -9.43 -2.57
N ALA A 52 -17.42 -10.01 -3.15
CA ALA A 52 -17.39 -10.20 -4.59
C ALA A 52 -18.44 -11.25 -4.97
N ASP A 53 -19.49 -10.82 -5.68
CA ASP A 53 -20.46 -11.71 -6.30
C ASP A 53 -19.78 -12.42 -7.49
N GLU A 54 -19.55 -13.73 -7.33
CA GLU A 54 -18.88 -14.57 -8.30
C GLU A 54 -19.60 -14.57 -9.66
N GLN A 55 -20.93 -14.40 -9.68
CA GLN A 55 -21.72 -14.38 -10.90
C GLN A 55 -21.45 -13.11 -11.72
N ALA A 56 -21.40 -11.96 -11.05
CA ALA A 56 -21.07 -10.68 -11.68
C ALA A 56 -19.62 -10.68 -12.21
N GLN A 57 -18.69 -11.31 -11.48
CA GLN A 57 -17.29 -11.39 -11.90
C GLN A 57 -17.10 -12.34 -13.10
N ALA A 58 -17.85 -13.44 -13.17
CA ALA A 58 -17.84 -14.35 -14.31
C ALA A 58 -18.43 -13.69 -15.57
N PHE A 59 -19.50 -12.91 -15.42
CA PHE A 59 -20.10 -12.15 -16.51
C PHE A 59 -19.12 -11.11 -17.08
N PHE A 60 -18.46 -10.35 -16.21
CA PHE A 60 -17.46 -9.36 -16.63
C PHE A 60 -16.30 -10.01 -17.41
N ARG A 61 -15.77 -11.15 -16.95
CA ARG A 61 -14.70 -11.87 -17.66
C ARG A 61 -15.09 -12.33 -19.06
N LYS A 62 -16.37 -12.71 -19.27
CA LYS A 62 -16.85 -13.22 -20.55
C LYS A 62 -17.14 -12.13 -21.58
N TYR A 63 -17.61 -10.96 -21.15
CA TYR A 63 -18.09 -9.93 -22.08
C TYR A 63 -17.12 -8.78 -22.31
N THR A 64 -16.15 -8.55 -21.42
CA THR A 64 -15.26 -7.37 -21.51
C THR A 64 -13.98 -7.63 -22.31
N PHE A 65 -13.64 -8.90 -22.59
CA PHE A 65 -12.46 -9.28 -23.37
C PHE A 65 -12.80 -10.03 -24.67
N ALA A 66 -14.06 -9.94 -25.13
CA ALA A 66 -14.51 -10.45 -26.42
C ALA A 66 -14.38 -9.39 -27.51
#